data_AF-A0A7G8V8J8-F1
#
_entry.id   AF-A0A7G8V8J8-F1
#
_cell.length_a   1.000
_cell.length_b   1.000
_cell.length_c   1.000
_cell.angle_alpha   90.00
_cell.angle_beta   90.00
_cell.angle_gamma   90.00
#
_symmetry.space_group_name_H-M   'P 1'
#
loop_
_entity.id
_entity.type
_entity.pdbx_description
1 polymer ?
#
loop_
_entity_poly.entity_id
_entity_poly.type
_entity_poly.pdbx_seq_one_letter_code
_entity_poly.pdbx_strand_id
1 'polypeptide(L)'
;MNANLEIISDLKNFITLSATQPDLKELFTVSKSNFSRNRKLGFERLVLMLINFFRKSYSIEIADFYRLINGEETTVTKSAFCQQRMKIKDLFFTCLNEILVESFYKHYTEQVKCWNGFRLIAIDSSIACLVNTKDVTSHFGTQGTISKK
;
A
#
# COMPACT_ATOMS: atom_id res chain seq x y z
N MET A 1 -18.42 -10.68 16.71
CA MET A 1 -17.59 -9.50 16.42
C MET A 1 -17.78 -9.15 14.95
N ASN A 2 -17.75 -7.87 14.56
CA ASN A 2 -17.92 -7.48 13.15
C ASN A 2 -16.68 -7.92 12.36
N ALA A 3 -16.84 -8.74 11.31
CA ALA A 3 -15.73 -9.27 10.51
C ALA A 3 -14.78 -8.17 10.00
N ASN A 4 -15.29 -6.97 9.72
CA ASN A 4 -14.43 -5.84 9.32
C ASN A 4 -13.48 -5.39 10.43
N LEU A 5 -13.91 -5.44 11.70
CA LEU A 5 -13.04 -5.08 12.83
C LEU A 5 -11.90 -6.10 12.99
N GLU A 6 -12.18 -7.38 12.76
CA GLU A 6 -11.16 -8.43 12.77
C GLU A 6 -10.14 -8.25 11.64
N ILE A 7 -10.61 -7.97 10.42
CA ILE A 7 -9.71 -7.68 9.28
C ILE A 7 -8.85 -6.47 9.57
N ILE A 8 -9.43 -5.38 10.09
CA ILE A 8 -8.67 -4.18 10.47
C ILE A 8 -7.64 -4.50 11.56
N SER A 9 -7.99 -5.35 12.53
CA SER A 9 -7.09 -5.81 13.60
C SER A 9 -5.91 -6.60 13.02
N ASP A 10 -6.17 -7.58 12.16
CA ASP A 10 -5.14 -8.41 11.53
C ASP A 10 -4.15 -7.56 10.70
N LEU A 11 -4.66 -6.62 9.90
CA LEU A 11 -3.84 -5.70 9.12
C LEU A 11 -3.01 -4.78 10.02
N LYS A 12 -3.62 -4.22 11.06
CA LYS A 12 -2.91 -3.35 12.01
C LYS A 12 -1.79 -4.12 12.71
N ASN A 13 -2.06 -5.35 13.14
CA ASN A 13 -1.05 -6.20 13.77
C ASN A 13 0.12 -6.46 12.84
N PHE A 14 -0.14 -6.79 11.57
CA PHE A 14 0.93 -6.99 10.60
C PHE A 14 1.77 -5.72 10.35
N ILE A 15 1.13 -4.56 10.20
CA ILE A 15 1.82 -3.27 10.04
C ILE A 15 2.71 -2.97 11.26
N THR A 16 2.19 -3.18 12.47
CA THR A 16 2.94 -2.93 13.71
C THR A 16 4.09 -3.92 13.90
N LEU A 17 3.89 -5.21 13.62
CA LEU A 17 4.97 -6.20 13.64
C LEU A 17 6.07 -5.84 12.64
N SER A 18 5.70 -5.43 11.42
CA SER A 18 6.64 -5.01 10.38
C SER A 18 7.44 -3.76 10.76
N ALA A 19 6.90 -2.90 11.63
CA ALA A 19 7.57 -1.70 12.10
C ALA A 19 8.50 -1.93 13.31
N THR A 20 8.17 -2.92 14.14
CA THR A 20 8.76 -3.15 15.47
C THR A 20 9.73 -4.33 15.52
N GLN A 21 9.47 -5.41 14.76
CA GLN A 21 10.34 -6.58 14.69
C GLN A 21 11.52 -6.29 13.75
N PRO A 22 12.79 -6.39 14.21
CA PRO A 22 13.96 -6.05 13.41
C PRO A 22 14.05 -6.83 12.09
N ASP A 23 13.80 -8.14 12.13
CA ASP A 23 13.93 -9.02 10.97
C ASP A 23 12.89 -8.67 9.89
N LEU A 24 11.63 -8.47 10.29
CA LEU A 24 10.57 -8.04 9.37
C LEU A 24 10.83 -6.64 8.82
N LYS A 25 11.31 -5.72 9.66
CA LYS A 25 11.64 -4.37 9.23
C LYS A 25 12.77 -4.35 8.21
N GLU A 26 13.80 -5.16 8.41
CA GLU A 26 14.88 -5.35 7.44
C GLU A 26 14.37 -5.98 6.14
N LEU A 27 13.50 -6.99 6.25
CA LEU A 27 12.87 -7.64 5.10
C LEU A 27 12.11 -6.63 4.24
N PHE A 28 11.31 -5.75 4.87
CA PHE A 28 10.41 -4.83 4.18
C PHE A 28 11.01 -3.46 3.85
N THR A 29 12.25 -3.18 4.24
CA THR A 29 12.90 -1.90 3.95
C THR A 29 14.18 -2.06 3.13
N VAL A 30 14.51 -1.04 2.33
CA VAL A 30 15.66 -1.09 1.40
C VAL A 30 17.01 -1.19 2.13
N SER A 31 17.10 -0.72 3.38
CA SER A 31 18.32 -0.76 4.19
C SER A 31 17.97 -0.89 5.67
N LYS A 32 18.80 -1.62 6.42
CA LYS A 32 18.66 -1.85 7.87
C LYS A 32 18.52 -0.56 8.67
N SER A 33 19.14 0.54 8.23
CA SER A 33 19.07 1.83 8.92
C SER A 33 17.78 2.61 8.64
N ASN A 34 16.97 2.22 7.65
CA ASN A 34 15.74 2.93 7.32
C ASN A 34 14.71 2.78 8.44
N PHE A 35 14.04 3.89 8.77
CA PHE A 35 13.05 3.98 9.85
C PHE A 35 13.56 3.58 11.25
N SER A 36 14.87 3.53 11.47
CA SER A 36 15.50 3.29 12.78
C SER A 36 15.27 4.43 13.78
N ARG A 37 15.09 5.66 13.28
CA ARG A 37 14.88 6.86 14.09
C ARG A 37 13.41 7.22 14.20
N ASN A 38 13.00 7.70 15.37
CA ASN A 38 11.68 8.32 15.54
C ASN A 38 11.62 9.65 14.75
N ARG A 39 10.79 9.68 13.70
CA ARG A 39 10.62 10.82 12.78
C ARG A 39 9.14 11.01 12.51
N LYS A 40 8.75 12.19 12.03
CA LYS A 40 7.35 12.49 11.66
C LYS A 40 6.78 11.46 10.66
N LEU A 41 7.59 11.01 9.69
CA LEU A 41 7.27 9.94 8.74
C LEU A 41 7.94 8.60 9.11
N GLY A 42 7.47 8.00 10.20
CA GLY A 42 7.80 6.62 10.56
C GLY A 42 7.18 5.60 9.60
N PHE A 43 7.58 4.33 9.73
CA PHE A 43 7.14 3.24 8.85
C PHE A 43 5.62 3.10 8.83
N GLU A 44 4.99 2.90 10.00
CA GLU A 44 3.54 2.70 10.10
C GLU A 44 2.76 3.88 9.50
N ARG A 45 3.13 5.11 9.88
CA ARG A 45 2.45 6.31 9.39
C ARG A 45 2.55 6.43 7.88
N LEU A 46 3.72 6.14 7.32
CA LEU A 46 3.93 6.17 5.88
C LEU A 46 3.12 5.10 5.15
N VAL A 47 3.04 3.89 5.70
CA VAL A 47 2.19 2.81 5.17
C VAL A 47 0.73 3.23 5.19
N LEU A 48 0.23 3.72 6.33
CA LEU A 48 -1.16 4.19 6.47
C LEU A 48 -1.49 5.28 5.44
N MET A 49 -0.56 6.21 5.19
CA MET A 49 -0.71 7.21 4.14
C MET A 49 -0.77 6.60 2.74
N LEU A 50 0.06 5.62 2.43
CA LEU A 50 0.11 4.98 1.11
C LEU A 50 -1.16 4.17 0.82
N ILE A 51 -1.74 3.50 1.82
CA ILE A 51 -2.99 2.75 1.66
C ILE A 51 -4.25 3.63 1.71
N ASN A 52 -4.13 4.91 2.11
CA ASN A 52 -5.24 5.86 2.16
C ASN A 52 -5.69 6.41 0.78
N PHE A 53 -5.11 5.89 -0.31
CA PHE A 53 -5.48 6.20 -1.70
C PHE A 53 -5.61 7.70 -2.00
N PHE A 54 -4.47 8.37 -2.18
CA PHE A 54 -4.40 9.79 -2.49
C PHE A 54 -5.08 10.14 -3.81
N ARG A 55 -6.02 11.09 -3.77
CA ARG A 55 -6.78 11.58 -4.93
C ARG A 55 -6.41 13.02 -5.32
N LYS A 56 -5.81 13.77 -4.40
CA LYS A 56 -5.36 15.15 -4.59
C LYS A 56 -3.83 15.22 -4.67
N SER A 57 -3.30 16.43 -4.81
CA SER A 57 -1.84 16.64 -4.74
C SER A 57 -1.26 16.16 -3.41
N TYR A 58 -0.02 15.65 -3.42
CA TYR A 58 0.65 15.15 -2.22
C TYR A 58 0.63 16.15 -1.06
N SER A 59 0.82 17.45 -1.31
CA SER A 59 0.82 18.45 -0.24
C SER A 59 -0.52 18.50 0.50
N ILE A 60 -1.64 18.42 -0.24
CA ILE A 60 -2.97 18.48 0.34
C ILE A 60 -3.27 17.18 1.09
N GLU A 61 -2.99 16.03 0.50
CA GLU A 61 -3.22 14.72 1.12
C GLU A 61 -2.39 14.53 2.40
N ILE A 62 -1.13 14.99 2.40
CA ILE A 62 -0.29 14.98 3.60
C ILE A 62 -0.89 15.87 4.69
N ALA A 63 -1.34 17.09 4.36
CA ALA A 63 -1.95 17.98 5.34
C ALA A 63 -3.27 17.42 5.89
N ASP A 64 -4.16 16.95 5.02
CA ASP A 64 -5.46 16.37 5.37
C ASP A 64 -5.28 15.13 6.26
N PHE A 65 -4.33 14.26 5.93
CA PHE A 65 -4.01 13.07 6.73
C PHE A 65 -3.57 13.46 8.15
N TYR A 66 -2.64 14.39 8.31
CA TYR A 66 -2.17 14.80 9.65
C TYR A 66 -3.25 15.54 10.44
N ARG A 67 -4.10 16.33 9.79
CA ARG A 67 -5.26 16.94 10.43
C ARG A 67 -6.22 15.87 10.96
N LEU A 68 -6.44 14.79 10.21
CA LEU A 68 -7.29 13.68 10.62
C LEU A 68 -6.75 12.93 11.85
N ILE A 69 -5.46 12.61 11.87
CA ILE A 69 -4.88 11.75 12.92
C ILE A 69 -4.40 12.50 14.17
N ASN A 70 -3.98 13.77 14.02
CA ASN A 70 -3.36 14.55 15.09
C ASN A 70 -4.12 15.83 15.43
N GLY A 71 -5.09 16.25 14.61
CA GLY A 71 -5.77 17.54 14.78
C GLY A 71 -4.92 18.78 14.47
N GLU A 72 -3.69 18.59 13.98
CA GLU A 72 -2.72 19.66 13.76
C GLU A 72 -2.19 19.69 12.32
N GLU A 73 -1.71 20.85 11.89
CA GLU A 73 -0.98 20.98 10.64
C GLU A 73 0.41 20.35 10.72
N THR A 74 0.84 19.78 9.59
CA THR A 74 2.12 19.07 9.51
C THR A 74 3.19 19.92 8.85
N THR A 75 4.43 19.78 9.34
CA THR A 75 5.61 20.35 8.67
C THR A 75 6.23 19.37 7.66
N VAL A 76 5.56 18.25 7.37
CA VAL A 76 6.05 17.25 6.43
C VAL A 76 5.87 17.77 5.01
N THR A 77 6.98 17.86 4.28
CA THR A 77 6.95 18.31 2.89
C THR A 77 6.66 17.14 1.95
N LYS A 78 6.08 17.44 0.77
CA LYS A 78 5.92 16.46 -0.32
C LYS A 78 7.23 15.76 -0.70
N SER A 79 8.36 16.47 -0.65
CA SER A 79 9.68 15.91 -0.94
C SER A 79 10.12 14.87 0.09
N ALA A 80 9.90 15.14 1.38
CA ALA A 80 10.20 14.20 2.46
C ALA A 80 9.34 12.94 2.33
N PHE A 81 8.06 13.07 1.98
CA PHE A 81 7.19 11.94 1.69
C PHE A 81 7.70 11.11 0.51
N CYS A 82 8.01 11.74 -0.63
CA CYS A 82 8.54 11.05 -1.80
C CYS A 82 9.86 10.33 -1.53
N GLN A 83 10.75 10.89 -0.72
CA GLN A 83 12.00 10.22 -0.34
C GLN A 83 11.77 9.06 0.62
N GLN A 84 10.84 9.20 1.56
CA GLN A 84 10.56 8.15 2.54
C GLN A 84 9.85 6.95 1.92
N ARG A 85 8.90 7.15 0.98
CA ARG A 85 8.16 6.03 0.36
C ARG A 85 9.07 5.07 -0.40
N MET A 86 10.15 5.57 -1.00
CA MET A 86 11.14 4.76 -1.72
C MET A 86 11.95 3.84 -0.81
N LYS A 87 11.83 3.98 0.52
CA LYS A 87 12.54 3.14 1.49
C LYS A 87 11.81 1.87 1.87
N ILE A 88 10.53 1.76 1.51
CA ILE A 88 9.70 0.56 1.70
C ILE A 88 9.81 -0.27 0.42
N LYS A 89 10.09 -1.57 0.55
CA LYS A 89 10.09 -2.50 -0.59
C LYS A 89 8.64 -2.83 -0.97
N ASP A 90 8.41 -3.05 -2.26
CA ASP A 90 7.15 -3.51 -2.83
C ASP A 90 6.66 -4.82 -2.19
N LEU A 91 7.58 -5.72 -1.82
CA LEU A 91 7.30 -6.98 -1.09
C LEU A 91 6.37 -6.77 0.12
N PHE A 92 6.50 -5.66 0.84
CA PHE A 92 5.63 -5.35 1.97
C PHE A 92 4.15 -5.27 1.56
N PHE A 93 3.86 -4.63 0.43
CA PHE A 93 2.49 -4.46 -0.05
C PHE A 93 1.92 -5.76 -0.61
N THR A 94 2.76 -6.61 -1.21
CA THR A 94 2.38 -7.97 -1.60
C THR A 94 1.92 -8.77 -0.39
N CYS A 95 2.73 -8.81 0.67
CA CYS A 95 2.39 -9.52 1.91
C CYS A 95 1.16 -8.91 2.60
N LEU A 96 1.05 -7.58 2.66
CA LEU A 96 -0.12 -6.90 3.24
C LEU A 96 -1.40 -7.29 2.50
N ASN A 97 -1.35 -7.38 1.17
CA ASN A 97 -2.49 -7.79 0.35
C ASN A 97 -2.84 -9.27 0.55
N GLU A 98 -1.86 -10.15 0.66
CA GLU A 98 -2.09 -11.56 1.00
C GLU A 98 -2.80 -11.70 2.35
N ILE A 99 -2.34 -10.98 3.38
CA ILE A 99 -2.98 -10.96 4.70
C ILE A 99 -4.40 -10.42 4.63
N LEU A 100 -4.65 -9.36 3.85
CA LEU A 100 -6.00 -8.85 3.63
C LEU A 100 -6.92 -9.93 3.04
N VAL A 101 -6.45 -10.62 2.00
CA VAL A 101 -7.22 -11.66 1.30
C VAL A 101 -7.48 -12.84 2.22
N GLU A 102 -6.46 -13.34 2.91
CA GLU A 102 -6.59 -14.44 3.86
C GLU A 102 -7.54 -14.09 5.02
N SER A 103 -7.38 -12.90 5.59
CA SER A 103 -8.23 -12.42 6.68
C SER A 103 -9.69 -12.28 6.24
N PHE A 104 -9.93 -11.78 5.02
CA PHE A 104 -11.27 -11.74 4.44
C PHE A 104 -11.90 -13.14 4.38
N TYR A 105 -11.23 -14.13 3.78
CA TYR A 105 -11.80 -15.48 3.67
C TYR A 105 -11.94 -16.19 5.02
N LYS A 106 -11.08 -15.88 5.99
CA LYS A 106 -11.17 -16.39 7.36
C LYS A 106 -12.38 -15.83 8.11
N HIS A 107 -12.65 -14.54 8.02
CA HIS A 107 -13.70 -13.90 8.82
C HIS A 107 -15.06 -13.82 8.12
N TYR A 108 -15.08 -13.91 6.79
CA TYR A 108 -16.31 -13.95 5.98
C TYR A 108 -16.67 -15.36 5.49
N THR A 109 -16.05 -16.44 5.99
CA THR A 109 -16.20 -17.81 5.45
C THR A 109 -17.67 -18.21 5.16
N GLU A 110 -18.58 -17.97 6.10
CA GLU A 110 -20.01 -18.33 5.97
C GLU A 110 -20.79 -17.42 5.01
N GLN A 111 -20.26 -16.25 4.69
CA GLN A 111 -20.89 -15.21 3.87
C GLN A 111 -20.39 -15.21 2.42
N VAL A 112 -19.31 -15.96 2.13
CA VAL A 112 -18.77 -16.11 0.77
C VAL A 112 -19.72 -16.98 -0.05
N LYS A 113 -20.47 -16.34 -0.95
CA LYS A 113 -21.37 -17.03 -1.88
C LYS A 113 -20.59 -17.72 -2.99
N CYS A 114 -20.86 -19.00 -3.21
CA CYS A 114 -20.34 -19.77 -4.33
C CYS A 114 -21.47 -20.13 -5.31
N TRP A 115 -21.17 -20.19 -6.60
CA TRP A 115 -22.08 -20.69 -7.62
C TRP A 115 -21.64 -22.11 -8.02
N ASN A 116 -22.48 -23.11 -7.76
CA ASN A 116 -22.17 -24.52 -7.99
C ASN A 116 -20.84 -24.99 -7.34
N GLY A 117 -20.50 -24.47 -6.17
CA GLY A 117 -19.24 -24.76 -5.48
C GLY A 117 -18.02 -23.98 -5.97
N PHE A 118 -18.18 -23.10 -6.97
CA PHE A 118 -17.10 -22.27 -7.51
C PHE A 118 -17.25 -20.79 -7.14
N ARG A 119 -16.12 -20.09 -7.01
CA ARG A 119 -16.09 -18.63 -6.87
C ARG A 119 -16.28 -18.01 -8.25
N LEU A 120 -17.40 -17.31 -8.45
CA LEU A 120 -17.64 -16.54 -9.66
C LEU A 120 -16.89 -15.20 -9.58
N ILE A 121 -15.98 -14.96 -10.52
CA ILE A 121 -15.19 -13.72 -10.60
C ILE A 121 -15.44 -13.11 -11.98
N ALA A 122 -16.05 -11.93 -12.02
CA ALA A 122 -16.08 -11.11 -13.21
C ALA A 122 -14.89 -10.15 -13.16
N ILE A 123 -14.07 -10.15 -14.21
CA ILE A 123 -12.88 -9.29 -14.31
C ILE A 123 -13.13 -8.29 -15.43
N ASP A 124 -13.15 -7.01 -15.07
CA ASP A 124 -13.03 -5.92 -16.04
C ASP A 124 -11.58 -5.42 -16.03
N SER A 125 -10.91 -5.51 -17.18
CA SER A 125 -9.50 -5.12 -17.28
C SER A 125 -9.38 -3.60 -17.44
N SER A 126 -8.54 -2.97 -16.63
CA SER A 126 -8.15 -1.57 -16.80
C SER A 126 -6.78 -1.46 -17.47
N ILE A 127 -6.59 -0.42 -18.29
CA ILE A 127 -5.28 -0.09 -18.87
C ILE A 127 -4.55 0.83 -17.90
N ALA A 128 -3.38 0.41 -17.44
CA ALA A 128 -2.48 1.26 -16.66
C ALA A 128 -1.34 1.76 -17.56
N CYS A 129 -1.22 3.08 -17.72
CA CYS A 129 -0.09 3.68 -18.44
C CYS A 129 1.14 3.73 -17.54
N LEU A 130 2.20 3.04 -17.95
CA LEU A 130 3.50 3.09 -17.27
C LEU A 130 4.33 4.28 -17.76
N VAL A 131 5.25 4.76 -16.92
CA VAL A 131 6.16 5.85 -17.31
C VAL A 131 7.10 5.34 -18.41
N ASN A 132 7.18 6.08 -19.51
CA ASN A 132 8.04 5.74 -20.64
C ASN A 132 9.52 5.93 -20.28
N THR A 133 10.12 4.86 -19.75
CA THR A 133 11.54 4.76 -19.43
C THR A 133 12.13 3.53 -20.13
N LYS A 134 13.45 3.53 -20.38
CA LYS A 134 14.11 2.40 -21.07
C LYS A 134 13.90 1.08 -20.33
N ASP A 135 13.99 1.09 -19.01
CA ASP A 135 13.84 -0.12 -18.18
C ASP A 135 12.42 -0.67 -18.24
N VAL A 136 11.41 0.20 -18.16
CA VAL A 136 9.99 -0.19 -18.31
C VAL A 136 9.74 -0.75 -19.70
N THR A 137 10.21 -0.08 -20.74
CA THR A 137 10.07 -0.55 -22.13
C THR A 137 10.79 -1.88 -22.36
N SER A 138 11.96 -2.08 -21.76
CA SER A 138 12.70 -3.35 -21.86
C SER A 138 12.00 -4.51 -21.16
N HIS A 139 11.28 -4.22 -20.06
CA HIS A 139 10.60 -5.26 -19.27
C HIS A 139 9.19 -5.56 -19.79
N PHE A 140 8.40 -4.53 -20.11
CA PHE A 140 6.98 -4.64 -20.48
C PHE A 140 6.72 -4.49 -21.98
N GLY A 141 7.70 -4.02 -22.76
CA GLY A 141 7.53 -3.69 -24.18
C GLY A 141 6.87 -2.33 -24.42
N THR A 142 6.60 -2.02 -25.69
CA THR A 142 5.80 -0.86 -26.09
C THR A 142 4.56 -1.30 -26.86
N GLN A 143 3.42 -0.67 -26.57
CA GLN A 143 2.23 -0.81 -27.42
C GLN A 143 2.23 0.34 -28.43
N GLY A 144 2.45 0.02 -29.71
CA GLY A 144 2.42 1.02 -30.77
C GLY A 144 0.99 1.28 -31.23
N THR A 145 0.41 2.44 -30.88
CA THR A 145 -0.71 2.96 -31.66
C THR A 145 -0.12 3.53 -32.94
N ILE A 146 -0.27 2.84 -34.07
CA ILE A 146 0.08 3.39 -35.38
C ILE A 146 -0.88 4.55 -35.63
N SER A 147 -0.49 5.76 -35.25
CA SER A 147 -1.16 6.96 -35.73
C SER A 147 -0.78 7.09 -37.21
N LYS A 148 -1.68 6.69 -38.10
CA LYS A 148 -1.59 7.07 -39.50
C LYS A 148 -1.60 8.60 -39.54
N LYS A 149 -0.44 9.17 -39.90
CA LYS A 149 -0.35 10.58 -40.33
C LYS A 149 -1.14 10.76 -41.62
#